data_AF-A0A4Q3V2T6-F1
#
_entry.id   AF-A0A4Q3V2T6-F1
#
_cell.length_a   1.000
_cell.length_b   1.000
_cell.length_c   1.000
_cell.angle_alpha   90.00
_cell.angle_beta   90.00
_cell.angle_gamma   90.00
#
_symmetry.space_group_name_H-M   'P 1'
#
loop_
_entity.id
_entity.type
_entity.pdbx_description
1 polymer ?
#
loop_
_entity_poly.entity_id
_entity_poly.type
_entity_poly.pdbx_seq_one_letter_code
_entity_poly.pdbx_strand_id
1 'polypeptide(L)'
;MSGSQESRDRDNREELAERIARAFRVDGTVQPLDGLHLNRVSRPTERVHGVSKLAFCVIAQGGKEVYLGDRSYPYDEDHYLLATVELPVTGRIVEASEERPY
;
A
#
# COMPACT_ATOMS: atom_id res chain seq x y z
N MET A 1 -14.15 24.27 7.89
CA MET A 1 -13.15 24.19 6.80
C MET A 1 -12.41 22.84 6.75
N SER A 2 -12.34 22.07 7.84
CA SER A 2 -11.74 20.71 7.86
C SER A 2 -12.49 19.69 6.99
N GLY A 3 -13.81 19.61 7.13
CA GLY A 3 -14.60 18.54 6.50
C GLY A 3 -14.69 18.58 4.97
N SER A 4 -14.45 19.72 4.32
CA SER A 4 -14.42 19.79 2.84
C SER A 4 -13.11 19.25 2.26
N GLN A 5 -12.02 19.34 3.01
CA GLN A 5 -10.70 18.86 2.57
C GLN A 5 -10.60 17.35 2.76
N GLU A 6 -11.02 16.85 3.92
CA GLU A 6 -11.07 15.41 4.23
C GLU A 6 -11.93 14.63 3.24
N SER A 7 -13.08 15.18 2.82
CA SER A 7 -13.92 14.56 1.79
C SER A 7 -13.19 14.45 0.46
N ARG A 8 -12.49 15.51 0.04
CA ARG A 8 -11.75 15.52 -1.23
C ARG A 8 -10.59 14.53 -1.22
N ASP A 9 -9.88 14.42 -0.10
CA ASP A 9 -8.75 13.50 0.01
C ASP A 9 -9.21 12.04 -0.09
N ARG A 10 -10.34 11.69 0.55
CA ARG A 10 -10.98 10.38 0.38
C ARG A 10 -11.40 10.13 -1.07
N ASP A 11 -12.09 11.07 -1.69
CA ASP A 11 -12.57 10.93 -3.08
C ASP A 11 -11.39 10.70 -4.04
N ASN A 12 -10.26 11.39 -3.84
CA ASN A 12 -9.04 11.20 -4.64
C ASN A 12 -8.43 9.80 -4.44
N ARG A 13 -8.46 9.25 -3.23
CA ARG A 13 -7.94 7.89 -2.95
C ARG A 13 -8.83 6.82 -3.56
N GLU A 14 -10.14 6.96 -3.44
CA GLU A 14 -11.11 6.06 -4.06
C GLU A 14 -10.90 6.05 -5.59
N GLU A 15 -10.76 7.24 -6.21
CA GLU A 15 -10.47 7.35 -7.63
C GLU A 15 -9.12 6.68 -8.00
N LEU A 16 -8.08 6.84 -7.18
CA LEU A 16 -6.78 6.19 -7.40
C LEU A 16 -6.90 4.67 -7.36
N ALA A 17 -7.57 4.13 -6.35
CA ALA A 17 -7.81 2.70 -6.19
C ALA A 17 -8.58 2.13 -7.39
N GLU A 18 -9.64 2.80 -7.84
CA GLU A 18 -10.40 2.40 -9.01
C GLU A 18 -9.58 2.40 -10.30
N ARG A 19 -8.70 3.39 -10.49
CA ARG A 19 -7.82 3.47 -11.67
C ARG A 19 -6.80 2.32 -11.65
N ILE A 20 -6.21 2.01 -10.51
CA ILE A 20 -5.29 0.86 -10.34
C ILE A 20 -6.02 -0.45 -10.62
N ALA A 21 -7.18 -0.68 -10.00
CA ALA A 21 -7.97 -1.90 -10.16
C ALA A 21 -8.44 -2.14 -11.61
N ARG A 22 -8.73 -1.07 -12.36
CA ARG A 22 -9.06 -1.16 -13.78
C ARG A 22 -7.87 -1.55 -14.65
N ALA A 23 -6.68 -1.02 -14.34
CA ALA A 23 -5.46 -1.31 -15.10
C ALA A 23 -4.87 -2.69 -14.79
N PHE A 24 -5.08 -3.19 -13.57
CA PHE A 24 -4.43 -4.40 -13.07
C PHE A 24 -5.43 -5.24 -12.25
N ARG A 25 -5.93 -6.33 -12.84
CA ARG A 25 -7.03 -7.16 -12.29
C ARG A 25 -6.59 -8.43 -11.57
N VAL A 26 -5.32 -8.81 -11.71
CA VAL A 26 -4.77 -10.04 -11.14
C VAL A 26 -3.86 -9.66 -9.99
N ASP A 27 -3.84 -10.44 -8.91
CA ASP A 27 -2.90 -10.21 -7.81
C ASP A 27 -1.45 -10.32 -8.30
N GLY A 28 -0.58 -9.50 -7.73
CA GLY A 28 0.85 -9.48 -8.05
C GLY A 28 1.44 -8.08 -8.05
N THR A 29 2.62 -7.95 -8.64
CA THR A 29 3.33 -6.67 -8.77
C THR A 29 3.62 -6.40 -10.23
N VAL A 30 3.31 -5.18 -10.68
CA VAL A 30 3.61 -4.69 -12.03
C VAL A 30 4.34 -3.35 -11.96
N GLN A 31 5.03 -3.01 -13.05
CA GLN A 31 5.76 -1.76 -13.19
C GLN A 31 5.31 -1.05 -14.48
N PRO A 32 4.17 -0.32 -14.46
CA PRO A 32 3.62 0.31 -15.67
C PRO A 32 4.49 1.45 -16.21
N LEU A 33 5.31 2.07 -15.36
CA LEU A 33 6.29 3.10 -15.71
C LEU A 33 7.59 2.82 -14.96
N ASP A 34 8.72 3.30 -15.48
CA ASP A 34 9.98 3.11 -14.79
C ASP A 34 9.95 3.74 -13.39
N GLY A 35 10.41 3.01 -12.38
CA GLY A 35 10.32 3.38 -10.96
C GLY A 35 8.93 3.33 -10.30
N LEU A 36 7.82 3.15 -11.04
CA LEU A 36 6.48 3.06 -10.47
C LEU A 36 6.06 1.59 -10.30
N HIS A 37 5.96 1.12 -9.06
CA HIS A 37 5.49 -0.22 -8.76
C HIS A 37 4.06 -0.20 -8.22
N LEU A 38 3.17 -1.00 -8.82
CA LEU A 38 1.82 -1.24 -8.32
C LEU A 38 1.75 -2.67 -7.80
N ASN A 39 1.25 -2.84 -6.57
CA ASN A 39 1.06 -4.14 -5.95
C ASN A 39 -0.42 -4.32 -5.66
N ARG A 40 -1.00 -5.42 -6.11
CA ARG A 40 -2.39 -5.80 -5.85
C ARG A 40 -2.44 -7.11 -5.08
N VAL A 41 -3.18 -7.14 -3.98
CA VAL A 41 -3.43 -8.39 -3.24
C VAL A 41 -4.89 -8.43 -2.80
N SER A 42 -5.58 -9.53 -3.08
CA SER A 42 -7.02 -9.70 -2.81
C SER A 42 -7.31 -10.41 -1.48
N ARG A 43 -6.28 -10.77 -0.71
CA ARG A 43 -6.40 -11.45 0.59
C ARG A 43 -5.26 -11.03 1.53
N PRO A 44 -5.47 -11.02 2.85
CA PRO A 44 -4.37 -10.78 3.79
C PRO A 44 -3.24 -11.78 3.59
N THR A 45 -2.01 -11.34 3.81
CA THR A 45 -0.82 -12.19 3.61
C THR A 45 -0.23 -12.64 4.93
N GLU A 46 0.54 -13.72 4.89
CA GLU A 46 1.49 -14.02 5.96
C GLU A 46 2.61 -12.97 6.00
N ARG A 47 3.41 -13.04 7.07
CA ARG A 47 4.61 -12.21 7.21
C ARG A 47 5.66 -12.65 6.19
N VAL A 48 6.11 -11.71 5.37
CA VAL A 48 7.16 -11.91 4.37
C VAL A 48 8.40 -11.11 4.77
N HIS A 49 9.56 -11.75 4.71
CA HIS A 49 10.86 -11.13 4.99
C HIS A 49 11.46 -10.53 3.71
N GLY A 50 12.09 -9.37 3.83
CA GLY A 50 12.79 -8.73 2.72
C GLY A 50 13.70 -7.60 3.18
N VAL A 51 14.28 -6.91 2.22
CA VAL A 51 15.02 -5.66 2.44
C VAL A 51 14.18 -4.53 1.89
N SER A 52 13.99 -3.45 2.66
CA SER A 52 13.31 -2.26 2.16
C SER A 52 14.08 -1.69 0.98
N LYS A 53 13.36 -1.34 -0.08
CA LYS A 53 13.93 -0.56 -1.18
C LYS A 53 13.74 0.93 -0.89
N LEU A 54 14.64 1.76 -1.40
CA LEU A 54 14.44 3.20 -1.41
C LEU A 54 13.16 3.52 -2.18
N ALA A 55 12.15 4.03 -1.48
CA ALA A 55 10.83 4.22 -2.05
C ALA A 55 9.99 5.21 -1.24
N PHE A 56 9.13 5.92 -1.96
CA PHE A 56 7.96 6.57 -1.40
C PHE A 56 6.75 5.70 -1.71
N CYS A 57 6.17 5.10 -0.68
CA CYS A 57 5.03 4.21 -0.79
C CYS A 57 3.77 4.98 -0.38
N VAL A 58 2.68 4.74 -1.11
CA VAL A 58 1.30 5.14 -0.78
C VAL A 58 0.41 3.90 -0.83
N ILE A 59 -0.60 3.84 0.03
CA ILE A 59 -1.65 2.82 -0.02
C ILE A 59 -2.88 3.47 -0.62
N ALA A 60 -3.33 2.96 -1.76
CA ALA A 60 -4.57 3.42 -2.37
C ALA A 60 -5.79 2.86 -1.63
N GLN A 61 -5.69 1.61 -1.15
CA GLN A 61 -6.76 0.92 -0.45
C GLN A 61 -6.22 -0.16 0.50
N GLY A 62 -6.86 -0.37 1.64
CA GLY A 62 -6.52 -1.43 2.59
C GLY A 62 -5.38 -1.04 3.53
N GLY A 63 -4.60 -2.03 3.96
CA GLY A 63 -3.67 -1.83 5.07
C GLY A 63 -2.54 -2.84 5.11
N LYS A 64 -1.38 -2.36 5.55
CA LYS A 64 -0.15 -3.14 5.68
C LYS A 64 0.46 -2.91 7.06
N GLU A 65 1.14 -3.92 7.57
CA GLU A 65 1.96 -3.82 8.77
C GLU A 65 3.41 -4.12 8.40
N VAL A 66 4.32 -3.21 8.76
CA VAL A 66 5.76 -3.34 8.54
C VAL A 66 6.46 -3.49 9.88
N TYR A 67 7.44 -4.38 9.94
CA TYR A 67 8.20 -4.69 11.13
C TYR A 67 9.69 -4.41 10.92
N LEU A 68 10.28 -3.67 11.86
CA LEU A 68 11.72 -3.40 11.92
C LEU A 68 12.22 -3.84 13.30
N GLY A 69 12.90 -4.98 13.34
CA GLY A 69 13.17 -5.69 14.59
C GLY A 69 11.87 -6.04 15.29
N ASP A 70 11.76 -5.68 16.58
CA ASP A 70 10.59 -5.98 17.41
C ASP A 70 9.48 -4.91 17.32
N ARG A 71 9.66 -3.87 16.49
CA ARG A 71 8.68 -2.77 16.34
C ARG A 71 7.80 -3.02 15.13
N SER A 72 6.48 -2.89 15.31
CA SER A 72 5.52 -2.86 14.21
C SER A 72 5.05 -1.44 13.91
N TYR A 73 4.82 -1.19 12.63
CA TYR A 73 4.35 0.07 12.08
C TYR A 73 3.15 -0.25 11.18
N PRO A 74 1.91 0.00 11.66
CA PRO A 74 0.74 -0.04 10.78
C PRO A 74 0.84 1.10 9.77
N TYR A 75 0.35 0.81 8.58
CA TYR A 75 0.47 1.68 7.43
C TYR A 75 -0.78 1.46 6.56
N ASP A 76 -1.61 2.49 6.43
CA ASP A 76 -2.91 2.46 5.76
C ASP A 76 -3.05 3.64 4.77
N GLU A 77 -4.27 3.82 4.26
CA GLU A 77 -4.65 4.85 3.28
C GLU A 77 -4.43 6.30 3.73
N ASP A 78 -4.35 6.54 5.04
CA ASP A 78 -4.19 7.88 5.61
C ASP A 78 -2.72 8.22 5.92
N HIS A 79 -1.81 7.27 5.68
CA HIS A 79 -0.39 7.42 5.92
C HIS A 79 0.41 7.23 4.63
N TYR A 80 1.70 7.59 4.65
CA TYR A 80 2.67 7.19 3.63
C TYR A 80 3.90 6.60 4.32
N LEU A 81 4.64 5.75 3.60
CA LEU A 81 5.92 5.22 4.08
C LEU A 81 7.05 5.74 3.20
N LEU A 82 8.02 6.43 3.82
CA LEU A 82 9.25 6.85 3.16
C LEU A 82 10.42 5.99 3.64
N ALA A 83 10.93 5.14 2.75
CA ALA A 83 12.12 4.33 3.00
C ALA A 83 13.35 5.05 2.41
N THR A 84 14.21 5.57 3.29
CA THR A 84 15.43 6.30 2.91
C THR A 84 16.72 5.49 3.10
N VAL A 85 16.58 4.28 3.66
CA VAL A 85 17.68 3.34 3.90
C VAL A 85 17.19 1.92 3.62
N GLU A 86 18.11 1.08 3.15
CA GLU A 86 17.85 -0.34 2.93
C GLU A 86 18.09 -1.11 4.23
N LEU A 87 17.03 -1.65 4.81
CA LEU A 87 17.05 -2.37 6.08
C LEU A 87 16.31 -3.71 5.95
N PRO A 88 16.73 -4.76 6.68
CA PRO A 88 15.93 -5.96 6.83
C PRO A 88 14.59 -5.61 7.50
N VAL A 89 13.51 -5.92 6.81
CA VAL A 89 12.14 -5.70 7.28
C VAL A 89 11.32 -6.95 7.09
N THR A 90 10.27 -7.08 7.89
CA THR A 90 9.21 -8.05 7.64
C THR A 90 7.92 -7.27 7.38
N GLY A 91 7.02 -7.77 6.56
CA GLY A 91 5.73 -7.11 6.36
C GLY A 91 4.62 -8.07 6.03
N ARG A 92 3.38 -7.65 6.28
CA ARG A 92 2.18 -8.36 5.85
C ARG A 92 1.09 -7.38 5.45
N ILE A 93 0.27 -7.75 4.48
CA ILE A 93 -0.97 -7.05 4.18
C ILE A 93 -2.02 -7.58 5.16
N VAL A 94 -2.65 -6.67 5.89
CA VAL A 94 -3.61 -6.99 6.96
C VAL A 94 -5.05 -6.75 6.54
N GLU A 95 -5.29 -5.84 5.58
CA GLU A 95 -6.62 -5.52 5.08
C GLU A 95 -6.64 -5.62 3.55
N ALA A 96 -7.33 -6.66 3.06
CA ALA A 96 -7.59 -6.92 1.64
C ALA A 96 -8.74 -7.93 1.48
N SER A 97 -9.57 -7.76 0.46
CA SER A 97 -10.56 -8.74 0.01
C SER A 97 -10.68 -8.77 -1.52
N GLU A 98 -11.48 -9.67 -2.07
CA GLU A 98 -11.73 -9.73 -3.52
C GLU A 98 -12.49 -8.49 -4.00
N GLU A 99 -13.44 -7.98 -3.19
CA GLU A 99 -14.21 -6.77 -3.43
C GLU A 99 -13.39 -5.50 -3.17
N ARG A 100 -12.43 -5.58 -2.24
CA ARG A 100 -11.62 -4.45 -1.77
C ARG A 100 -10.14 -4.86 -1.68
N PRO A 101 -9.43 -5.05 -2.81
CA PRO A 101 -8.04 -5.47 -2.80
C PRO A 101 -7.12 -4.36 -2.25
N TYR A 102 -6.00 -4.76 -1.65
CA TYR A 102 -4.87 -3.87 -1.39
C TYR A 102 -4.24 -3.41 -2.70
#